data_AF-A0A3M1FTG6-F1
#
_entry.id   AF-A0A3M1FTG6-F1
#
_cell.length_a   1.000
_cell.length_b   1.000
_cell.length_c   1.000
_cell.angle_alpha   90.00
_cell.angle_beta   90.00
_cell.angle_gamma   90.00
#
_symmetry.space_group_name_H-M   'P 1'
#
loop_
_entity.id
_entity.type
_entity.pdbx_description
1 polymer ?
#
loop_
_entity_poly.entity_id
_entity_poly.type
_entity_poly.pdbx_seq_one_letter_code
_entity_poly.pdbx_strand_id
1 'polypeptide(L)'
;MSKLIVDQLQHNGGQAFELPLNHPAVQSILMSDPTGALSFADPKSLFAVIKVKSESDPDPADTTFDVGDLFLNTFTGELFVCTYKSGATGKVRWAGSNGSLINYPMGEQMYTSPGSYTFIVPDGVYSIGAVLVGGGGGGHYNWPNSAGGGGALAYVNNIPVTPGEGLTVIVGAGGNAGGNGGDTLLKRGGTTIFGAAGGKYNATSESARAKPIAGIIVPRGGAGGLCAGTGYGGGGGAGGYGSRPDGLDACGGDGLYGTTGSLSTFGASAANQPNRYGFGINGAACGGVGYQSSTYGFGGGGGVGLFGRGSSGVHQTSVGGNSFYAWWNGGGGGSLGGNGASNNNSSHTLAFFDGASWVTYTGYHGEGGRFGGGGAGGGTSVNASANYCNGGGGGARLVWGVRVDFTTAVPKVTSDAGVV
;
A
#
# COMPACT_ATOMS: atom_id res chain seq x y z
N MET A 1 42.86 24.00 -1.35
CA MET A 1 41.45 24.41 -1.56
C MET A 1 41.49 25.62 -2.48
N SER A 2 40.76 25.70 -3.59
CA SER A 2 39.57 24.97 -4.03
C SER A 2 39.62 24.75 -5.56
N LYS A 3 39.32 23.51 -5.97
CA LYS A 3 39.36 22.99 -7.34
C LYS A 3 38.07 22.21 -7.63
N LEU A 4 36.92 22.65 -7.15
CA LEU A 4 35.75 21.76 -7.04
C LEU A 4 34.40 22.43 -7.30
N ILE A 5 34.26 23.28 -8.32
CA ILE A 5 32.93 23.65 -8.86
C ILE A 5 32.91 23.69 -10.40
N VAL A 6 34.05 23.84 -11.08
CA VAL A 6 34.09 23.94 -12.56
C VAL A 6 34.19 22.57 -13.27
N ASP A 7 34.46 21.46 -12.55
CA ASP A 7 34.83 20.17 -13.17
C ASP A 7 33.73 19.08 -13.20
N GLN A 8 32.46 19.36 -12.87
CA GLN A 8 31.43 18.29 -12.78
C GLN A 8 30.28 18.39 -13.80
N LEU A 9 30.34 19.30 -14.78
CA LEU A 9 29.57 19.19 -16.03
C LEU A 9 30.47 18.65 -17.15
N GLN A 10 31.11 17.49 -16.94
CA GLN A 10 31.87 16.80 -17.98
C GLN A 10 31.08 15.60 -18.50
N HIS A 11 30.86 15.56 -19.82
CA HIS A 11 30.43 14.36 -20.52
C HIS A 11 31.56 13.32 -20.51
N ASN A 12 31.23 12.03 -20.43
CA ASN A 12 32.20 10.92 -20.51
C ASN A 12 33.03 11.03 -21.81
N GLY A 13 34.23 11.60 -21.72
CA GLY A 13 35.08 11.86 -22.89
C GLY A 13 36.12 12.97 -22.72
N GLY A 14 36.10 13.76 -21.64
CA GLY A 14 37.18 14.72 -21.34
C GLY A 14 37.27 15.92 -22.28
N GLN A 15 36.23 16.18 -23.08
CA GLN A 15 36.03 17.49 -23.71
C GLN A 15 35.15 18.33 -22.79
N ALA A 16 35.55 19.59 -22.57
CA ALA A 16 34.68 20.57 -21.93
C ALA A 16 33.36 20.63 -22.71
N PHE A 17 32.23 20.69 -22.00
CA PHE A 17 30.97 21.07 -22.61
C PHE A 17 31.07 22.53 -23.02
N GLU A 18 31.67 22.78 -24.18
CA GLU A 18 31.60 24.08 -24.85
C GLU A 18 30.20 24.19 -25.44
N LEU A 19 29.35 24.98 -24.80
CA LEU A 19 28.15 25.49 -25.46
C LEU A 19 28.61 26.12 -26.79
N PRO A 20 27.97 25.80 -27.94
CA PRO A 20 28.43 26.28 -29.23
C PRO A 20 28.23 27.80 -29.27
N LEU A 21 29.28 28.54 -28.91
CA LEU A 21 29.29 30.01 -28.82
C LEU A 21 29.00 30.68 -30.17
N ASN A 22 29.06 29.91 -31.27
CA ASN A 22 28.82 30.39 -32.62
C ASN A 22 27.41 30.06 -33.13
N HIS A 23 26.55 29.43 -32.31
CA HIS A 23 25.15 29.24 -32.65
C HIS A 23 24.32 30.44 -32.14
N PRO A 24 23.66 31.22 -33.01
CA PRO A 24 23.01 32.49 -32.64
C PRO A 24 21.87 32.33 -31.61
N ALA A 25 21.35 31.12 -31.39
CA ALA A 25 20.36 30.84 -30.35
C ALA A 25 20.94 30.65 -28.92
N VAL A 26 22.27 30.50 -28.77
CA VAL A 26 22.93 30.23 -27.48
C VAL A 26 23.49 31.51 -26.85
N GLN A 27 23.93 32.47 -27.67
CA GLN A 27 24.36 33.81 -27.19
C GLN A 27 23.21 34.65 -26.60
N SER A 28 21.95 34.29 -26.85
CA SER A 28 20.78 35.01 -26.34
C SER A 28 20.34 34.60 -24.93
N ILE A 29 20.93 33.56 -24.33
CA ILE A 29 20.41 32.97 -23.08
C ILE A 29 21.27 33.30 -21.85
N LEU A 30 22.56 33.63 -21.97
CA LEU A 30 23.40 33.96 -20.80
C LEU A 30 24.43 35.03 -21.16
N MET A 31 24.29 36.25 -20.65
CA MET A 31 25.35 37.26 -20.67
C MET A 31 25.86 37.51 -19.26
N SER A 32 27.14 37.23 -19.00
CA SER A 32 27.78 37.68 -17.76
C SER A 32 27.96 39.19 -17.83
N ASP A 33 27.49 39.90 -16.82
CA ASP A 33 27.82 41.32 -16.67
C ASP A 33 29.33 41.50 -16.36
N PRO A 34 29.85 42.74 -16.36
CA PRO A 34 31.27 43.01 -16.08
C PRO A 34 31.75 42.61 -14.68
N THR A 35 30.84 42.19 -13.79
CA THR A 35 31.15 41.71 -12.43
C THR A 35 31.18 40.17 -12.35
N GLY A 36 30.86 39.47 -13.44
CA GLY A 36 30.77 38.01 -13.49
C GLY A 36 29.39 37.47 -13.04
N ALA A 37 28.39 38.33 -12.89
CA ALA A 37 27.03 37.90 -12.60
C ALA A 37 26.30 37.50 -13.88
N LEU A 38 25.76 36.27 -13.92
CA LEU A 38 24.84 35.81 -14.97
C LEU A 38 23.61 36.72 -15.02
N SER A 39 23.42 37.42 -16.14
CA SER A 39 22.26 38.26 -16.43
C SER A 39 21.65 37.86 -17.78
N PHE A 40 20.31 37.83 -17.85
CA PHE A 40 19.59 37.48 -19.07
C PHE A 40 19.34 38.75 -19.89
N ALA A 41 19.60 38.69 -21.20
CA ALA A 41 19.82 39.85 -22.05
C ALA A 41 18.55 40.60 -22.53
N ASP A 42 17.35 40.21 -22.10
CA ASP A 42 16.11 40.90 -22.49
C ASP A 42 15.16 41.13 -21.29
N PRO A 43 14.94 42.39 -20.85
CA PRO A 43 14.07 42.72 -19.73
C PRO A 43 12.57 42.72 -20.07
N LYS A 44 12.14 42.43 -21.32
CA LYS A 44 10.73 42.58 -21.73
C LYS A 44 9.97 41.30 -22.05
N SER A 45 10.64 40.14 -22.09
CA SER A 45 9.95 38.86 -22.29
C SER A 45 10.29 37.88 -21.17
N LEU A 46 9.42 37.81 -20.18
CA LEU A 46 8.99 36.55 -19.55
C LEU A 46 10.06 35.52 -19.14
N PHE A 47 11.16 35.91 -18.47
CA PHE A 47 12.08 34.92 -17.87
C PHE A 47 12.45 35.29 -16.44
N ALA A 48 12.35 34.29 -15.57
CA ALA A 48 12.56 34.38 -14.14
C ALA A 48 13.96 34.91 -13.80
N VAL A 49 14.01 36.04 -13.11
CA VAL A 49 15.25 36.57 -12.51
C VAL A 49 15.59 35.70 -11.31
N ILE A 50 16.84 35.27 -11.17
CA ILE A 50 17.33 34.71 -9.91
C ILE A 50 17.25 35.81 -8.86
N LYS A 51 16.22 35.74 -8.01
CA LYS A 51 15.90 36.81 -7.06
C LYS A 51 16.88 36.84 -5.89
N VAL A 52 17.37 35.68 -5.45
CA VAL A 52 18.25 35.56 -4.28
C VAL A 52 19.31 34.48 -4.50
N LYS A 53 20.48 34.71 -3.91
CA LYS A 53 21.59 33.76 -3.79
C LYS A 53 22.00 33.71 -2.32
N SER A 54 22.09 32.51 -1.74
CA SER A 54 22.43 32.29 -0.32
C SER A 54 23.24 31.00 -0.18
N GLU A 55 24.06 30.87 0.86
CA GLU A 55 24.72 29.60 1.20
C GLU A 55 23.75 28.56 1.80
N SER A 56 22.53 28.97 2.14
CA SER A 56 21.46 28.08 2.61
C SER A 56 20.44 27.80 1.53
N ASP A 57 19.66 26.73 1.72
CA ASP A 57 18.41 26.51 1.00
C ASP A 57 17.42 27.68 1.21
N PRO A 58 16.45 27.87 0.30
CA PRO A 58 15.47 28.94 0.45
C PRO A 58 14.60 28.72 1.70
N ASP A 59 14.40 29.78 2.48
CA ASP A 59 13.56 29.72 3.68
C ASP A 59 12.08 29.47 3.27
N PRO A 60 11.46 28.37 3.72
CA PRO A 60 10.05 28.09 3.44
C PRO A 60 9.07 29.14 3.99
N ALA A 61 9.51 29.96 4.95
CA ALA A 61 8.74 31.05 5.52
C ALA A 61 8.88 32.37 4.75
N ASP A 62 9.79 32.47 3.77
CA ASP A 62 10.00 33.69 3.01
C ASP A 62 8.87 33.90 1.99
N THR A 63 7.97 34.81 2.34
CA THR A 63 6.78 35.15 1.54
C THR A 63 7.07 36.16 0.43
N THR A 64 8.30 36.65 0.30
CA THR A 64 8.67 37.67 -0.70
C THR A 64 8.80 37.12 -2.12
N PHE A 65 8.85 35.80 -2.25
CA PHE A 65 8.90 35.12 -3.55
C PHE A 65 7.51 34.87 -4.13
N ASP A 66 7.42 34.92 -5.44
CA ASP A 66 6.27 34.59 -6.27
C ASP A 66 6.56 33.34 -7.11
N VAL A 67 5.50 32.72 -7.63
CA VAL A 67 5.63 31.54 -8.48
C VAL A 67 6.45 31.88 -9.72
N GLY A 68 7.45 31.05 -10.01
CA GLY A 68 8.39 31.22 -11.11
C GLY A 68 9.74 31.79 -10.67
N ASP A 69 9.85 32.39 -9.48
CA ASP A 69 11.13 32.93 -9.00
C ASP A 69 12.19 31.84 -8.85
N LEU A 70 13.43 32.22 -9.13
CA LEU A 70 14.58 31.34 -8.97
C LEU A 70 15.39 31.74 -7.74
N PHE A 71 15.91 30.75 -7.03
CA PHE A 71 16.80 30.88 -5.89
C PHE A 71 18.00 29.95 -6.08
N LEU A 72 19.21 30.43 -5.88
CA LEU A 72 20.42 29.60 -5.99
C LEU A 72 21.04 29.40 -4.60
N ASN A 73 21.11 28.14 -4.14
CA ASN A 73 21.96 27.79 -3.02
C ASN A 73 23.42 27.77 -3.50
N THR A 74 24.22 28.74 -3.08
CA THR A 74 25.62 28.91 -3.51
C THR A 74 26.57 27.94 -2.83
N PHE A 75 26.16 27.28 -1.75
CA PHE A 75 26.95 26.25 -1.09
C PHE A 75 26.83 24.90 -1.82
N THR A 76 25.60 24.48 -2.14
CA THR A 76 25.34 23.21 -2.84
C THR A 76 25.39 23.34 -4.37
N GLY A 77 25.23 24.56 -4.89
CA GLY A 77 25.03 24.81 -6.32
C GLY A 77 23.62 24.47 -6.82
N GLU A 78 22.68 24.12 -5.93
CA GLU A 78 21.32 23.74 -6.32
C GLU A 78 20.48 24.97 -6.69
N LEU A 79 19.83 24.90 -7.85
CA LEU A 79 18.89 25.91 -8.32
C LEU A 79 17.47 25.50 -7.92
N PHE A 80 16.79 26.35 -7.18
CA PHE A 80 15.40 26.18 -6.79
C PHE A 80 14.49 27.09 -7.61
N VAL A 81 13.30 26.58 -7.95
CA VAL A 81 12.20 27.36 -8.51
C VAL A 81 11.03 27.39 -7.53
N CYS A 82 10.49 28.58 -7.27
CA CYS A 82 9.27 28.76 -6.51
C CYS A 82 8.10 28.26 -7.37
N THR A 83 7.44 27.22 -6.91
CA THR A 83 6.40 26.50 -7.67
C THR A 83 5.00 26.80 -7.18
N TYR A 84 4.87 27.35 -5.98
CA TYR A 84 3.59 27.66 -5.37
C TYR A 84 3.77 28.75 -4.32
N LYS A 85 2.76 29.61 -4.20
CA LYS A 85 2.59 30.58 -3.12
C LYS A 85 1.16 30.51 -2.59
N SER A 86 1.02 30.25 -1.29
CA SER A 86 -0.28 30.31 -0.62
C SER A 86 -0.74 31.75 -0.49
N GLY A 87 -1.91 32.08 -1.05
CA GLY A 87 -2.50 33.42 -0.90
C GLY A 87 -2.91 33.77 0.54
N ALA A 88 -3.23 32.76 1.37
CA ALA A 88 -3.76 32.99 2.73
C ALA A 88 -2.67 32.99 3.82
N THR A 89 -1.57 32.28 3.62
CA THR A 89 -0.51 32.10 4.64
C THR A 89 0.87 32.57 4.17
N GLY A 90 1.01 33.00 2.92
CA GLY A 90 2.28 33.44 2.33
C GLY A 90 3.31 32.33 2.12
N LYS A 91 3.03 31.10 2.54
CA LYS A 91 3.93 29.95 2.39
C LYS A 91 4.28 29.68 0.93
N VAL A 92 5.57 29.56 0.64
CA VAL A 92 6.10 29.23 -0.70
C VAL A 92 6.58 27.79 -0.75
N ARG A 93 6.63 27.21 -1.95
CA ARG A 93 7.20 25.87 -2.18
C ARG A 93 8.29 25.93 -3.22
N TRP A 94 9.36 25.17 -2.98
CA TRP A 94 10.52 25.16 -3.85
C TRP A 94 10.77 23.77 -4.41
N ALA A 95 11.06 23.71 -5.71
CA ALA A 95 11.59 22.53 -6.38
C ALA A 95 13.02 22.81 -6.82
N GLY A 96 13.97 22.04 -6.29
CA GLY A 96 15.39 22.13 -6.57
C GLY A 96 15.81 21.27 -7.75
N SER A 97 16.88 21.68 -8.44
CA SER A 97 17.42 20.99 -9.62
C SER A 97 17.95 19.59 -9.32
N ASN A 98 18.26 19.28 -8.06
CA ASN A 98 18.69 17.94 -7.63
C ASN A 98 17.51 17.10 -7.12
N GLY A 99 16.27 17.60 -7.22
CA GLY A 99 15.07 16.95 -6.73
C GLY A 99 14.70 17.33 -5.29
N SER A 100 15.41 18.27 -4.65
CA SER A 100 15.08 18.78 -3.31
C SER A 100 13.73 19.48 -3.33
N LEU A 101 12.87 19.21 -2.35
CA LEU A 101 11.53 19.78 -2.28
C LEU A 101 11.27 20.36 -0.91
N ILE A 102 11.08 21.68 -0.88
CA ILE A 102 10.92 22.44 0.36
C ILE A 102 9.46 22.87 0.50
N ASN A 103 8.88 22.62 1.67
CA ASN A 103 7.48 22.96 2.02
C ASN A 103 6.40 22.28 1.16
N TYR A 104 6.76 21.20 0.46
CA TYR A 104 5.76 20.37 -0.21
C TYR A 104 4.98 19.59 0.84
N PRO A 105 3.63 19.66 0.85
CA PRO A 105 2.83 18.82 1.72
C PRO A 105 3.08 17.38 1.29
N MET A 106 3.74 16.64 2.16
CA MET A 106 3.96 15.21 2.01
C MET A 106 3.53 14.53 3.29
N GLY A 107 3.00 13.32 3.17
CA GLY A 107 2.54 12.60 4.33
C GLY A 107 1.70 11.41 3.98
N GLU A 108 1.23 10.77 5.04
CA GLU A 108 0.37 9.61 4.96
C GLU A 108 -0.68 9.64 6.08
N GLN A 109 -1.80 8.96 5.84
CA GLN A 109 -2.81 8.72 6.85
C GLN A 109 -3.35 7.30 6.70
N MET A 110 -3.40 6.58 7.82
CA MET A 110 -3.88 5.21 7.88
C MET A 110 -5.18 5.10 8.67
N TYR A 111 -6.05 4.21 8.20
CA TYR A 111 -7.31 3.86 8.85
C TYR A 111 -7.35 2.33 8.97
N THR A 112 -7.04 1.83 10.17
CA THR A 112 -6.84 0.39 10.43
C THR A 112 -7.94 -0.22 11.29
N SER A 113 -8.87 0.60 11.78
CA SER A 113 -10.07 0.15 12.49
C SER A 113 -11.29 0.27 11.56
N PRO A 114 -12.23 -0.68 11.61
CA PRO A 114 -13.50 -0.56 10.87
C PRO A 114 -14.28 0.70 11.29
N GLY A 115 -14.88 1.38 10.31
CA GLY A 115 -15.62 2.61 10.56
C GLY A 115 -15.71 3.53 9.34
N SER A 116 -16.30 4.70 9.55
CA SER A 116 -16.39 5.77 8.56
C SER A 116 -15.60 6.98 9.04
N TYR A 117 -14.72 7.48 8.18
CA TYR A 117 -13.80 8.57 8.48
C TYR A 117 -13.88 9.66 7.40
N THR A 118 -13.48 10.87 7.75
CA THR A 118 -13.31 11.98 6.81
C THR A 118 -11.83 12.31 6.69
N PHE A 119 -11.28 12.21 5.48
CA PHE A 119 -9.98 12.73 5.12
C PHE A 119 -10.14 14.12 4.52
N ILE A 120 -9.46 15.11 5.09
CA ILE A 120 -9.39 16.46 4.50
C ILE A 120 -8.11 16.54 3.69
N VAL A 121 -8.23 16.80 2.39
CA VAL A 121 -7.08 16.93 1.48
C VAL A 121 -6.25 18.15 1.95
N PRO A 122 -4.96 17.98 2.28
CA PRO A 122 -4.14 19.08 2.76
C PRO A 122 -3.97 20.19 1.73
N ASP A 123 -3.69 21.40 2.21
CA ASP A 123 -3.50 22.57 1.36
C ASP A 123 -2.41 22.34 0.29
N GLY A 124 -2.76 22.66 -0.95
CA GLY A 124 -1.94 22.46 -2.14
C GLY A 124 -1.55 21.00 -2.44
N VAL A 125 -2.28 20.01 -1.93
CA VAL A 125 -2.26 18.64 -2.44
C VAL A 125 -3.33 18.51 -3.52
N TYR A 126 -2.90 18.21 -4.75
CA TYR A 126 -3.81 18.02 -5.91
C TYR A 126 -3.90 16.57 -6.37
N SER A 127 -3.09 15.70 -5.76
CA SER A 127 -3.02 14.28 -6.08
C SER A 127 -2.69 13.49 -4.83
N ILE A 128 -3.40 12.38 -4.63
CA ILE A 128 -3.11 11.41 -3.58
C ILE A 128 -3.01 10.01 -4.17
N GLY A 129 -2.50 9.07 -3.41
CA GLY A 129 -2.64 7.65 -3.69
C GLY A 129 -3.35 7.01 -2.54
N ALA A 130 -4.06 5.93 -2.83
CA ALA A 130 -4.70 5.14 -1.79
C ALA A 130 -4.55 3.66 -2.07
N VAL A 131 -4.35 2.90 -1.00
CA VAL A 131 -4.52 1.45 -0.96
C VAL A 131 -5.62 1.11 0.04
N LEU A 132 -6.52 0.23 -0.37
CA LEU A 132 -7.69 -0.23 0.37
C LEU A 132 -7.67 -1.75 0.43
N VAL A 133 -8.02 -2.32 1.58
CA VAL A 133 -8.16 -3.76 1.78
C VAL A 133 -9.53 -4.02 2.40
N GLY A 134 -10.35 -4.85 1.76
CA GLY A 134 -11.65 -5.27 2.29
C GLY A 134 -11.49 -6.19 3.51
N GLY A 135 -12.49 -6.22 4.39
CA GLY A 135 -12.49 -7.18 5.50
C GLY A 135 -12.60 -8.62 4.99
N GLY A 136 -11.98 -9.58 5.67
CA GLY A 136 -12.14 -11.01 5.35
C GLY A 136 -13.52 -11.52 5.77
N GLY A 137 -14.03 -12.55 5.09
CA GLY A 137 -15.23 -13.25 5.55
C GLY A 137 -14.93 -14.06 6.81
N GLY A 138 -15.90 -14.18 7.70
CA GLY A 138 -15.80 -15.10 8.83
C GLY A 138 -16.05 -16.53 8.37
N GLY A 139 -15.32 -17.49 8.94
CA GLY A 139 -15.70 -18.89 8.90
C GLY A 139 -16.74 -19.19 9.97
N HIS A 140 -16.88 -20.43 10.41
CA HIS A 140 -17.90 -20.76 11.41
C HIS A 140 -17.37 -21.80 12.40
N TYR A 141 -17.52 -21.54 13.69
CA TYR A 141 -16.92 -22.35 14.76
C TYR A 141 -17.55 -23.74 14.92
N ASN A 142 -18.81 -23.94 14.51
CA ASN A 142 -19.42 -25.28 14.52
C ASN A 142 -19.02 -26.11 13.30
N TRP A 143 -18.64 -27.37 13.51
CA TRP A 143 -18.51 -28.35 12.44
C TRP A 143 -19.88 -28.92 12.01
N PRO A 144 -20.11 -29.26 10.72
CA PRO A 144 -19.30 -28.93 9.54
C PRO A 144 -19.84 -27.65 8.89
N ASN A 145 -19.29 -26.48 9.22
CA ASN A 145 -19.64 -25.22 8.55
C ASN A 145 -18.42 -24.60 7.88
N SER A 146 -18.70 -23.72 6.92
CA SER A 146 -17.68 -23.27 5.98
C SER A 146 -16.68 -22.28 6.59
N ALA A 147 -15.53 -22.13 5.94
CA ALA A 147 -14.61 -21.03 6.21
C ALA A 147 -15.04 -19.75 5.47
N GLY A 148 -14.35 -18.66 5.75
CA GLY A 148 -14.46 -17.38 5.05
C GLY A 148 -13.38 -17.20 3.99
N GLY A 149 -13.73 -16.54 2.89
CA GLY A 149 -12.76 -16.06 1.90
C GLY A 149 -12.02 -14.81 2.38
N GLY A 150 -10.87 -14.55 1.78
CA GLY A 150 -10.12 -13.32 2.01
C GLY A 150 -10.77 -12.10 1.35
N GLY A 151 -10.46 -10.91 1.88
CA GLY A 151 -10.80 -9.62 1.29
C GLY A 151 -9.90 -9.30 0.10
N ALA A 152 -10.40 -8.44 -0.80
CA ALA A 152 -9.61 -7.92 -1.90
C ALA A 152 -8.64 -6.83 -1.43
N LEU A 153 -7.61 -6.56 -2.23
CA LEU A 153 -6.81 -5.34 -2.17
C LEU A 153 -7.07 -4.53 -3.44
N ALA A 154 -7.21 -3.22 -3.30
CA ALA A 154 -7.30 -2.28 -4.40
C ALA A 154 -6.41 -1.07 -4.14
N TYR A 155 -5.66 -0.60 -5.13
CA TYR A 155 -4.90 0.64 -5.06
C TYR A 155 -5.04 1.46 -6.34
N VAL A 156 -4.90 2.77 -6.17
CA VAL A 156 -4.80 3.75 -7.24
C VAL A 156 -3.68 4.72 -6.89
N ASN A 157 -2.78 4.92 -7.84
CA ASN A 157 -1.80 5.99 -7.79
C ASN A 157 -2.38 7.25 -8.47
N ASN A 158 -2.04 8.43 -7.97
CA ASN A 158 -2.37 9.71 -8.57
C ASN A 158 -3.88 10.01 -8.76
N ILE A 159 -4.66 9.80 -7.71
CA ILE A 159 -6.08 10.19 -7.63
C ILE A 159 -6.16 11.72 -7.61
N PRO A 160 -6.81 12.37 -8.60
CA PRO A 160 -6.97 13.82 -8.60
C PRO A 160 -7.91 14.26 -7.47
N VAL A 161 -7.46 15.26 -6.72
CA VAL A 161 -8.17 15.85 -5.58
C VAL A 161 -8.04 17.38 -5.59
N THR A 162 -8.90 18.05 -4.84
CA THR A 162 -8.79 19.49 -4.61
C THR A 162 -8.34 19.76 -3.17
N PRO A 163 -7.40 20.69 -2.93
CA PRO A 163 -7.07 21.14 -1.58
C PRO A 163 -8.32 21.53 -0.77
N GLY A 164 -8.39 21.08 0.49
CA GLY A 164 -9.53 21.31 1.38
C GLY A 164 -10.76 20.42 1.12
N GLU A 165 -10.76 19.60 0.06
CA GLU A 165 -11.83 18.65 -0.22
C GLU A 165 -11.95 17.59 0.88
N GLY A 166 -13.18 17.26 1.28
CA GLY A 166 -13.46 16.14 2.19
C GLY A 166 -13.74 14.85 1.42
N LEU A 167 -12.91 13.84 1.63
CA LEU A 167 -13.13 12.47 1.14
C LEU A 167 -13.60 11.57 2.29
N THR A 168 -14.55 10.68 2.01
CA THR A 168 -15.00 9.69 2.99
C THR A 168 -14.22 8.39 2.80
N VAL A 169 -13.61 7.90 3.87
CA VAL A 169 -12.94 6.59 3.92
C VAL A 169 -13.80 5.66 4.77
N ILE A 170 -14.31 4.59 4.17
CA ILE A 170 -15.02 3.53 4.87
C ILE A 170 -14.08 2.35 4.97
N VAL A 171 -13.82 1.86 6.19
CA VAL A 171 -13.03 0.66 6.45
C VAL A 171 -13.96 -0.49 6.79
N GLY A 172 -13.90 -1.55 5.99
CA GLY A 172 -14.73 -2.74 6.16
C GLY A 172 -14.39 -3.52 7.42
N ALA A 173 -15.40 -3.94 8.17
CA ALA A 173 -15.23 -4.87 9.28
C ALA A 173 -14.90 -6.27 8.78
N GLY A 174 -14.19 -7.05 9.60
CA GLY A 174 -14.09 -8.49 9.39
C GLY A 174 -15.46 -9.14 9.60
N GLY A 175 -15.75 -10.20 8.86
CA GLY A 175 -16.96 -10.98 9.06
C GLY A 175 -16.90 -11.72 10.39
N ASN A 176 -17.96 -11.63 11.19
CA ASN A 176 -18.14 -12.50 12.35
C ASN A 176 -18.35 -13.95 11.88
N ALA A 177 -18.37 -14.91 12.81
CA ALA A 177 -18.68 -16.29 12.47
C ALA A 177 -19.96 -16.44 11.58
N GLY A 178 -19.81 -17.01 10.38
CA GLY A 178 -20.86 -17.18 9.37
C GLY A 178 -21.18 -15.92 8.54
N GLY A 179 -20.46 -14.82 8.76
CA GLY A 179 -20.71 -13.52 8.17
C GLY A 179 -19.74 -13.14 7.04
N ASN A 180 -20.20 -12.29 6.14
CA ASN A 180 -19.33 -11.67 5.13
C ASN A 180 -18.51 -10.54 5.75
N GLY A 181 -17.32 -10.30 5.21
CA GLY A 181 -16.54 -9.10 5.47
C GLY A 181 -17.15 -7.88 4.80
N GLY A 182 -16.90 -6.70 5.37
CA GLY A 182 -17.31 -5.43 4.80
C GLY A 182 -16.34 -4.93 3.73
N ASP A 183 -16.88 -4.17 2.78
CA ASP A 183 -16.08 -3.47 1.78
C ASP A 183 -15.33 -2.29 2.40
N THR A 184 -14.14 -2.01 1.88
CA THR A 184 -13.39 -0.78 2.18
C THR A 184 -13.48 0.14 0.97
N LEU A 185 -13.98 1.37 1.16
CA LEU A 185 -14.32 2.30 0.08
C LEU A 185 -13.68 3.67 0.30
N LEU A 186 -13.20 4.28 -0.79
CA LEU A 186 -12.90 5.71 -0.84
C LEU A 186 -14.00 6.41 -1.65
N LYS A 187 -14.61 7.46 -1.08
CA LYS A 187 -15.75 8.16 -1.67
C LYS A 187 -15.53 9.67 -1.71
N ARG A 188 -16.13 10.30 -2.71
CA ARG A 188 -16.30 11.75 -2.85
C ARG A 188 -17.78 12.05 -2.72
N GLY A 189 -18.18 12.62 -1.58
CA GLY A 189 -19.58 12.69 -1.18
C GLY A 189 -20.24 11.30 -1.21
N GLY A 190 -21.35 11.18 -1.93
CA GLY A 190 -22.08 9.91 -2.08
C GLY A 190 -21.44 8.89 -3.04
N THR A 191 -20.51 9.32 -3.89
CA THR A 191 -20.01 8.53 -5.03
C THR A 191 -18.70 7.82 -4.68
N THR A 192 -18.63 6.52 -4.96
CA THR A 192 -17.41 5.72 -4.79
C THR A 192 -16.38 6.11 -5.84
N ILE A 193 -15.16 6.47 -5.40
CA ILE A 193 -14.01 6.65 -6.28
C ILE A 193 -13.50 5.27 -6.70
N PHE A 194 -13.19 4.42 -5.73
CA PHE A 194 -12.89 2.99 -5.90
C PHE A 194 -12.99 2.28 -4.53
N GLY A 195 -12.89 0.96 -4.54
CA GLY A 195 -12.98 0.15 -3.32
C GLY A 195 -12.29 -1.20 -3.41
N ALA A 196 -12.26 -1.91 -2.29
CA ALA A 196 -11.86 -3.29 -2.20
C ALA A 196 -12.98 -4.10 -1.52
N ALA A 197 -13.48 -5.13 -2.20
CA ALA A 197 -14.59 -5.93 -1.69
C ALA A 197 -14.19 -6.74 -0.45
N GLY A 198 -15.16 -6.94 0.44
CA GLY A 198 -15.05 -7.87 1.55
C GLY A 198 -15.09 -9.34 1.10
N GLY A 199 -14.41 -10.20 1.84
CA GLY A 199 -14.45 -11.65 1.67
C GLY A 199 -15.82 -12.22 2.04
N LYS A 200 -16.26 -13.26 1.34
CA LYS A 200 -17.55 -13.91 1.61
C LYS A 200 -17.40 -15.13 2.52
N TYR A 201 -18.39 -15.37 3.38
CA TYR A 201 -18.57 -16.68 3.99
C TYR A 201 -18.84 -17.72 2.89
N ASN A 202 -18.27 -18.92 3.03
CA ASN A 202 -18.44 -20.03 2.08
C ASN A 202 -18.05 -19.67 0.62
N ALA A 203 -16.99 -18.88 0.46
CA ALA A 203 -16.46 -18.52 -0.85
C ALA A 203 -15.73 -19.72 -1.49
N THR A 204 -16.46 -20.66 -2.10
CA THR A 204 -15.90 -21.88 -2.72
C THR A 204 -15.75 -21.79 -4.24
N SER A 205 -16.17 -20.67 -4.84
CA SER A 205 -16.16 -20.46 -6.30
C SER A 205 -15.62 -19.09 -6.67
N GLU A 206 -15.10 -18.98 -7.89
CA GLU A 206 -14.50 -17.74 -8.41
C GLU A 206 -15.47 -16.54 -8.43
N SER A 207 -16.77 -16.79 -8.62
CA SER A 207 -17.81 -15.76 -8.52
C SER A 207 -18.03 -15.23 -7.10
N ALA A 208 -17.60 -15.98 -6.08
CA ALA A 208 -17.70 -15.59 -4.68
C ALA A 208 -16.44 -14.86 -4.18
N ARG A 209 -15.36 -14.85 -4.97
CA ARG A 209 -14.10 -14.19 -4.61
C ARG A 209 -14.29 -12.69 -4.45
N ALA A 210 -13.70 -12.10 -3.42
CA ALA A 210 -13.63 -10.64 -3.28
C ALA A 210 -12.73 -10.07 -4.38
N LYS A 211 -13.14 -8.98 -5.02
CA LYS A 211 -12.40 -8.33 -6.12
C LYS A 211 -12.25 -6.82 -5.87
N PRO A 212 -11.29 -6.15 -6.54
CA PRO A 212 -11.26 -4.69 -6.59
C PRO A 212 -12.60 -4.14 -7.12
N ILE A 213 -13.09 -3.06 -6.50
CA ILE A 213 -14.35 -2.39 -6.86
C ILE A 213 -14.01 -1.14 -7.65
N ALA A 214 -14.43 -1.10 -8.91
CA ALA A 214 -14.36 0.11 -9.72
C ALA A 214 -15.46 1.10 -9.32
N GLY A 215 -15.11 2.37 -9.21
CA GLY A 215 -16.05 3.48 -9.08
C GLY A 215 -15.83 4.46 -10.23
N ILE A 216 -15.57 5.73 -9.90
CA ILE A 216 -15.10 6.72 -10.87
C ILE A 216 -13.75 6.29 -11.48
N ILE A 217 -12.90 5.64 -10.70
CA ILE A 217 -11.60 5.14 -11.12
C ILE A 217 -11.61 3.61 -11.08
N VAL A 218 -10.97 3.00 -12.08
CA VAL A 218 -10.71 1.55 -12.11
C VAL A 218 -9.41 1.28 -11.35
N PRO A 219 -9.44 0.63 -10.17
CA PRO A 219 -8.24 0.36 -9.40
C PRO A 219 -7.43 -0.80 -10.00
N ARG A 220 -6.20 -0.94 -9.54
CA ARG A 220 -5.40 -2.17 -9.65
C ARG A 220 -5.44 -2.90 -8.31
N GLY A 221 -5.05 -4.16 -8.27
CA GLY A 221 -4.91 -4.86 -6.99
C GLY A 221 -5.03 -6.36 -7.13
N GLY A 222 -5.55 -7.01 -6.09
CA GLY A 222 -5.57 -8.45 -5.96
C GLY A 222 -6.90 -8.94 -5.42
N ALA A 223 -7.41 -10.03 -5.97
CA ALA A 223 -8.61 -10.67 -5.46
C ALA A 223 -8.31 -11.43 -4.15
N GLY A 224 -9.29 -11.59 -3.27
CA GLY A 224 -9.13 -12.41 -2.06
C GLY A 224 -8.96 -13.90 -2.37
N GLY A 225 -8.52 -14.70 -1.41
CA GLY A 225 -8.49 -16.16 -1.47
C GLY A 225 -9.88 -16.77 -1.26
N LEU A 226 -10.15 -17.93 -1.85
CA LEU A 226 -11.33 -18.74 -1.54
C LEU A 226 -11.14 -19.47 -0.21
N CYS A 227 -12.24 -19.93 0.38
CA CYS A 227 -12.15 -21.01 1.37
C CYS A 227 -11.87 -22.34 0.67
N ALA A 228 -11.55 -23.38 1.43
CA ALA A 228 -11.40 -24.73 0.90
C ALA A 228 -12.61 -25.15 0.06
N GLY A 229 -12.37 -25.83 -1.08
CA GLY A 229 -13.42 -26.13 -2.06
C GLY A 229 -14.58 -26.98 -1.52
N THR A 230 -14.37 -27.71 -0.43
CA THR A 230 -15.39 -28.44 0.34
C THR A 230 -16.26 -27.56 1.22
N GLY A 231 -16.00 -26.25 1.27
CA GLY A 231 -16.57 -25.31 2.23
C GLY A 231 -15.84 -25.35 3.58
N TYR A 232 -15.57 -26.56 4.09
CA TYR A 232 -14.86 -26.80 5.36
C TYR A 232 -13.35 -26.71 5.15
N GLY A 233 -12.63 -25.99 6.01
CA GLY A 233 -11.18 -25.91 5.93
C GLY A 233 -10.61 -24.59 6.42
N GLY A 234 -9.38 -24.29 6.03
CA GLY A 234 -8.78 -22.99 6.33
C GLY A 234 -9.43 -21.83 5.57
N GLY A 235 -9.24 -20.63 6.10
CA GLY A 235 -9.73 -19.40 5.47
C GLY A 235 -8.87 -18.95 4.29
N GLY A 236 -9.44 -18.18 3.37
CA GLY A 236 -8.69 -17.62 2.23
C GLY A 236 -7.77 -16.46 2.63
N GLY A 237 -6.60 -16.34 2.01
CA GLY A 237 -5.68 -15.21 2.22
C GLY A 237 -6.17 -13.91 1.57
N ALA A 238 -5.74 -12.75 2.06
CA ALA A 238 -6.02 -11.46 1.42
C ALA A 238 -5.34 -11.31 0.05
N GLY A 239 -5.95 -10.51 -0.84
CA GLY A 239 -5.37 -10.13 -2.13
C GLY A 239 -4.11 -9.26 -2.02
N GLY A 240 -3.27 -9.28 -3.06
CA GLY A 240 -1.98 -8.59 -3.12
C GLY A 240 -1.94 -7.40 -4.09
N TYR A 241 -0.72 -6.92 -4.36
CA TYR A 241 -0.46 -5.75 -5.21
C TYR A 241 -0.29 -6.15 -6.68
N GLY A 242 -1.41 -6.52 -7.30
CA GLY A 242 -1.47 -6.88 -8.71
C GLY A 242 -1.46 -5.67 -9.64
N SER A 243 -1.26 -5.93 -10.91
CA SER A 243 -1.29 -4.93 -11.97
C SER A 243 -2.62 -4.90 -12.71
N ARG A 244 -3.45 -5.96 -12.57
CA ARG A 244 -4.73 -6.06 -13.26
C ARG A 244 -5.88 -5.44 -12.44
N PRO A 245 -6.89 -4.88 -13.12
CA PRO A 245 -8.12 -4.42 -12.47
C PRO A 245 -9.00 -5.52 -11.88
N ASP A 246 -8.96 -6.73 -12.45
CA ASP A 246 -9.76 -7.86 -11.98
C ASP A 246 -9.17 -8.55 -10.73
N GLY A 247 -7.94 -8.18 -10.36
CA GLY A 247 -7.21 -8.71 -9.22
C GLY A 247 -6.65 -10.13 -9.40
N LEU A 248 -6.79 -10.74 -10.59
CA LEU A 248 -6.46 -12.15 -10.79
C LEU A 248 -4.95 -12.43 -10.91
N ASP A 249 -4.13 -11.39 -11.08
CA ASP A 249 -2.68 -11.51 -11.06
C ASP A 249 -2.08 -11.32 -9.66
N ALA A 250 -2.89 -11.09 -8.62
CA ALA A 250 -2.44 -11.00 -7.24
C ALA A 250 -3.44 -11.60 -6.25
N CYS A 251 -4.00 -12.77 -6.57
CA CYS A 251 -4.97 -13.38 -5.67
C CYS A 251 -4.31 -13.82 -4.36
N GLY A 252 -5.07 -13.71 -3.27
CA GLY A 252 -4.77 -14.43 -2.03
C GLY A 252 -4.87 -15.94 -2.24
N GLY A 253 -4.10 -16.68 -1.46
CA GLY A 253 -4.12 -18.14 -1.48
C GLY A 253 -5.45 -18.70 -0.98
N ASP A 254 -5.96 -19.73 -1.65
CA ASP A 254 -7.17 -20.43 -1.22
C ASP A 254 -6.89 -21.26 0.05
N GLY A 255 -7.84 -21.33 0.97
CA GLY A 255 -7.72 -22.19 2.16
C GLY A 255 -7.72 -23.68 1.78
N LEU A 256 -7.06 -24.52 2.58
CA LEU A 256 -7.02 -25.98 2.33
C LEU A 256 -7.67 -26.80 3.44
N TYR A 257 -8.18 -27.97 3.04
CA TYR A 257 -8.66 -29.01 3.94
C TYR A 257 -7.61 -30.13 4.03
N GLY A 258 -6.73 -30.07 5.02
CA GLY A 258 -5.75 -31.11 5.30
C GLY A 258 -4.30 -30.86 4.92
N THR A 259 -3.48 -31.85 5.27
CA THR A 259 -2.01 -31.80 5.17
C THR A 259 -1.44 -32.68 4.05
N THR A 260 -2.20 -33.68 3.58
CA THR A 260 -1.69 -34.79 2.77
C THR A 260 -2.09 -34.75 1.28
N GLY A 261 -2.71 -33.67 0.83
CA GLY A 261 -3.20 -33.53 -0.55
C GLY A 261 -2.26 -32.82 -1.51
N SER A 262 -0.95 -33.00 -1.38
CA SER A 262 0.05 -32.80 -2.44
C SER A 262 0.04 -31.45 -3.18
N LEU A 263 0.92 -30.54 -2.76
CA LEU A 263 1.45 -29.46 -3.61
C LEU A 263 1.90 -29.95 -5.00
N SER A 264 2.12 -31.26 -5.22
CA SER A 264 2.61 -31.85 -6.47
C SER A 264 1.57 -32.67 -7.27
N THR A 265 0.34 -32.92 -6.78
CA THR A 265 -0.63 -33.80 -7.50
C THR A 265 -1.85 -33.07 -8.07
N PHE A 266 -2.10 -31.82 -7.67
CA PHE A 266 -2.98 -30.94 -8.43
C PHE A 266 -2.12 -30.17 -9.43
N GLY A 267 -2.13 -30.61 -10.68
CA GLY A 267 -1.15 -30.28 -11.71
C GLY A 267 -0.87 -28.78 -11.89
N ALA A 268 0.42 -28.46 -11.87
CA ALA A 268 1.01 -27.23 -12.40
C ALA A 268 0.80 -27.04 -13.93
N SER A 269 -0.23 -27.64 -14.53
CA SER A 269 -0.60 -27.51 -15.94
C SER A 269 -1.66 -26.44 -16.20
N ALA A 270 -2.09 -25.68 -15.18
CA ALA A 270 -2.97 -24.54 -15.39
C ALA A 270 -2.17 -23.27 -15.70
N ALA A 271 -1.51 -23.24 -16.86
CA ALA A 271 -1.02 -22.01 -17.49
C ALA A 271 -2.14 -20.96 -17.71
N ASN A 272 -3.41 -21.31 -17.45
CA ASN A 272 -4.59 -20.44 -17.54
C ASN A 272 -5.37 -20.23 -16.21
N GLN A 273 -4.93 -20.76 -15.06
CA GLN A 273 -5.57 -20.48 -13.75
C GLN A 273 -4.47 -20.28 -12.67
N PRO A 274 -3.80 -19.13 -12.62
CA PRO A 274 -2.52 -19.00 -11.91
C PRO A 274 -2.53 -19.11 -10.38
N ASN A 275 -3.63 -19.44 -9.68
CA ASN A 275 -3.63 -19.26 -8.23
C ASN A 275 -4.68 -20.04 -7.41
N ARG A 276 -4.55 -21.38 -7.30
CA ARG A 276 -5.41 -22.20 -6.42
C ARG A 276 -4.66 -22.97 -5.31
N TYR A 277 -3.34 -22.77 -5.17
CA TYR A 277 -2.49 -23.65 -4.35
C TYR A 277 -2.20 -23.12 -2.94
N GLY A 278 -3.08 -22.28 -2.41
CA GLY A 278 -2.95 -21.75 -1.05
C GLY A 278 -1.83 -20.74 -0.83
N PHE A 279 -0.95 -20.45 -1.80
CA PHE A 279 0.02 -19.36 -1.73
C PHE A 279 -0.57 -18.05 -2.25
N GLY A 280 -0.11 -16.93 -1.69
CA GLY A 280 -0.35 -15.64 -2.31
C GLY A 280 0.63 -15.38 -3.45
N ILE A 281 0.23 -14.63 -4.47
CA ILE A 281 1.13 -14.14 -5.53
C ILE A 281 1.23 -12.61 -5.47
N ASN A 282 2.36 -12.06 -5.91
CA ASN A 282 2.59 -10.62 -6.01
C ASN A 282 2.28 -9.85 -4.71
N GLY A 283 2.73 -10.40 -3.58
CA GLY A 283 2.57 -9.76 -2.27
C GLY A 283 1.22 -10.07 -1.59
N ALA A 284 0.38 -10.92 -2.19
CA ALA A 284 -0.83 -11.42 -1.56
C ALA A 284 -0.51 -12.37 -0.39
N ALA A 285 -1.48 -12.58 0.49
CA ALA A 285 -1.32 -13.48 1.62
C ALA A 285 -1.68 -14.93 1.23
N CYS A 286 -1.22 -15.90 2.02
CA CYS A 286 -1.56 -17.30 1.78
C CYS A 286 -2.83 -17.72 2.55
N GLY A 287 -3.48 -18.77 2.06
CA GLY A 287 -4.63 -19.38 2.71
C GLY A 287 -4.22 -20.11 3.99
N GLY A 288 -5.17 -20.21 4.91
CA GLY A 288 -5.01 -21.02 6.11
C GLY A 288 -5.18 -22.50 5.80
N VAL A 289 -4.66 -23.33 6.69
CA VAL A 289 -4.82 -24.78 6.62
C VAL A 289 -5.11 -25.35 7.99
N GLY A 290 -5.58 -26.59 7.98
CA GLY A 290 -5.79 -27.33 9.20
C GLY A 290 -5.80 -28.82 8.92
N TYR A 291 -5.96 -29.55 10.01
CA TYR A 291 -5.93 -30.98 9.99
C TYR A 291 -7.21 -31.55 9.36
N GLN A 292 -7.15 -32.68 8.66
CA GLN A 292 -8.34 -33.37 8.11
C GLN A 292 -9.11 -34.08 9.23
N SER A 293 -9.66 -33.33 10.18
CA SER A 293 -10.48 -33.88 11.23
C SER A 293 -11.71 -33.01 11.41
N SER A 294 -12.84 -33.69 11.57
CA SER A 294 -14.06 -33.07 12.07
C SER A 294 -13.90 -32.53 13.49
N THR A 295 -12.92 -33.05 14.24
CA THR A 295 -12.68 -32.68 15.63
C THR A 295 -11.92 -31.37 15.73
N TYR A 296 -10.88 -31.17 14.93
CA TYR A 296 -9.98 -30.04 15.07
C TYR A 296 -10.36 -28.92 14.10
N GLY A 297 -10.24 -27.67 14.54
CA GLY A 297 -10.47 -26.53 13.64
C GLY A 297 -9.33 -26.31 12.65
N PHE A 298 -9.43 -25.23 11.88
CA PHE A 298 -8.48 -24.85 10.86
C PHE A 298 -7.85 -23.48 11.16
N GLY A 299 -6.72 -23.20 10.53
CA GLY A 299 -6.08 -21.89 10.61
C GLY A 299 -6.78 -20.86 9.72
N GLY A 300 -6.81 -19.60 10.15
CA GLY A 300 -7.30 -18.50 9.34
C GLY A 300 -6.34 -18.18 8.19
N GLY A 301 -6.84 -17.51 7.15
CA GLY A 301 -6.00 -16.99 6.06
C GLY A 301 -5.16 -15.81 6.52
N GLY A 302 -4.00 -15.60 5.89
CA GLY A 302 -3.15 -14.45 6.15
C GLY A 302 -3.78 -13.15 5.64
N GLY A 303 -3.37 -12.02 6.23
CA GLY A 303 -3.72 -10.69 5.74
C GLY A 303 -2.59 -10.04 4.93
N VAL A 304 -2.84 -8.84 4.39
CA VAL A 304 -1.88 -8.11 3.53
C VAL A 304 -1.50 -6.74 4.11
N GLY A 305 -0.24 -6.32 3.99
CA GLY A 305 0.17 -5.00 4.48
C GLY A 305 -0.25 -3.84 3.58
N LEU A 306 -0.24 -2.61 4.13
CA LEU A 306 -0.66 -1.37 3.46
C LEU A 306 0.51 -0.57 2.85
N PHE A 307 1.72 -1.11 2.85
CA PHE A 307 2.96 -0.37 2.55
C PHE A 307 3.50 -0.55 1.13
N GLY A 308 2.64 -0.99 0.22
CA GLY A 308 3.06 -1.38 -1.13
C GLY A 308 3.48 -2.84 -1.19
N ARG A 309 3.86 -3.26 -2.40
CA ARG A 309 4.18 -4.66 -2.69
C ARG A 309 5.42 -5.14 -1.93
N GLY A 310 5.24 -6.11 -1.04
CA GLY A 310 6.32 -6.88 -0.43
C GLY A 310 6.31 -8.35 -0.83
N SER A 311 6.92 -9.20 -0.01
CA SER A 311 6.93 -10.65 -0.20
C SER A 311 5.52 -11.23 -0.14
N SER A 312 5.22 -12.23 -0.96
CA SER A 312 3.99 -13.00 -0.80
C SER A 312 3.98 -13.78 0.52
N GLY A 313 2.78 -14.01 1.04
CA GLY A 313 2.56 -14.91 2.15
C GLY A 313 2.98 -16.33 1.77
N VAL A 314 3.74 -16.96 2.67
CA VAL A 314 4.17 -18.35 2.51
C VAL A 314 3.38 -19.21 3.48
N HIS A 315 2.93 -20.34 2.96
CA HIS A 315 2.26 -21.35 3.74
C HIS A 315 3.19 -21.91 4.83
N GLN A 316 2.74 -21.91 6.08
CA GLN A 316 3.52 -22.48 7.18
C GLN A 316 3.18 -23.96 7.34
N THR A 317 3.90 -24.82 6.62
CA THR A 317 3.80 -26.28 6.80
C THR A 317 4.58 -26.68 8.05
N SER A 318 3.93 -26.78 9.20
CA SER A 318 4.55 -27.42 10.38
C SER A 318 4.31 -28.92 10.32
N VAL A 319 5.38 -29.71 10.24
CA VAL A 319 5.35 -31.18 10.08
C VAL A 319 5.03 -31.94 11.38
N GLY A 320 4.39 -31.27 12.35
CA GLY A 320 4.03 -31.89 13.62
C GLY A 320 2.84 -32.83 13.42
N GLY A 321 3.04 -34.14 13.68
CA GLY A 321 1.99 -35.16 13.60
C GLY A 321 0.73 -34.84 14.41
N ASN A 322 -0.26 -35.74 14.36
CA ASN A 322 -1.65 -35.61 14.84
C ASN A 322 -1.81 -35.33 16.37
N SER A 323 -1.27 -34.24 16.89
CA SER A 323 -1.40 -33.82 18.29
C SER A 323 -2.00 -32.41 18.38
N PHE A 324 -2.76 -32.16 19.44
CA PHE A 324 -3.26 -30.83 19.83
C PHE A 324 -2.17 -29.75 19.93
N TYR A 325 -0.91 -30.17 20.02
CA TYR A 325 0.26 -29.30 20.11
C TYR A 325 0.98 -29.12 18.77
N ALA A 326 0.46 -29.68 17.68
CA ALA A 326 1.02 -29.43 16.36
C ALA A 326 0.71 -27.99 15.94
N TRP A 327 1.77 -27.25 15.66
CA TRP A 327 1.81 -25.81 15.41
C TRP A 327 1.27 -25.51 14.01
N TRP A 328 0.00 -25.82 13.74
CA TRP A 328 -0.62 -25.51 12.46
C TRP A 328 -0.94 -24.04 12.42
N ASN A 329 0.02 -23.29 11.90
CA ASN A 329 -0.06 -21.85 11.84
C ASN A 329 -1.07 -21.46 10.76
N GLY A 330 -1.84 -20.40 11.01
CA GLY A 330 -2.66 -19.81 9.96
C GLY A 330 -1.80 -19.34 8.79
N GLY A 331 -2.45 -18.91 7.72
CA GLY A 331 -1.76 -18.43 6.54
C GLY A 331 -0.78 -17.31 6.89
N GLY A 332 0.48 -17.44 6.46
CA GLY A 332 1.45 -16.35 6.42
C GLY A 332 0.91 -15.12 5.68
N GLY A 333 1.09 -13.95 6.30
CA GLY A 333 0.69 -12.67 5.73
C GLY A 333 1.56 -12.27 4.54
N GLY A 334 0.97 -11.53 3.60
CA GLY A 334 1.65 -10.98 2.42
C GLY A 334 1.99 -9.50 2.60
N SER A 335 3.06 -9.02 1.98
CA SER A 335 3.48 -7.62 2.00
C SER A 335 3.56 -7.02 3.42
N LEU A 336 4.13 -7.78 4.38
CA LEU A 336 4.19 -7.44 5.82
C LEU A 336 2.83 -7.48 6.56
N GLY A 337 1.81 -8.09 5.96
CA GLY A 337 0.53 -8.35 6.59
C GLY A 337 0.62 -9.34 7.75
N GLY A 338 -0.40 -9.34 8.61
CA GLY A 338 -0.46 -10.25 9.75
C GLY A 338 -0.74 -11.69 9.32
N ASN A 339 -0.14 -12.65 10.00
CA ASN A 339 -0.49 -14.05 9.83
C ASN A 339 -1.92 -14.31 10.33
N GLY A 340 -2.60 -15.29 9.73
CA GLY A 340 -3.81 -15.86 10.29
C GLY A 340 -3.52 -16.59 11.60
N ALA A 341 -4.51 -16.62 12.49
CA ALA A 341 -4.39 -17.34 13.75
C ALA A 341 -4.40 -18.86 13.51
N SER A 342 -3.75 -19.56 14.42
CA SER A 342 -3.69 -21.02 14.41
C SER A 342 -5.05 -21.64 14.79
N ASN A 343 -5.15 -22.95 14.63
CA ASN A 343 -6.33 -23.73 15.01
C ASN A 343 -6.30 -24.24 16.46
N ASN A 344 -5.48 -23.67 17.35
CA ASN A 344 -5.55 -24.06 18.75
C ASN A 344 -6.74 -23.38 19.45
N ASN A 345 -7.28 -23.98 20.51
CA ASN A 345 -8.40 -23.42 21.28
C ASN A 345 -7.96 -22.32 22.28
N SER A 346 -6.84 -21.64 22.02
CA SER A 346 -6.37 -20.54 22.86
C SER A 346 -6.18 -19.27 22.03
N SER A 347 -5.92 -18.17 22.74
CA SER A 347 -5.51 -16.94 22.12
C SER A 347 -4.01 -16.94 21.84
N HIS A 348 -3.61 -16.27 20.76
CA HIS A 348 -2.23 -16.07 20.35
C HIS A 348 -1.87 -14.60 20.33
N THR A 349 -0.62 -14.29 20.65
CA THR A 349 -0.02 -13.01 20.31
C THR A 349 0.48 -13.08 18.87
N LEU A 350 -0.18 -12.37 17.97
CA LEU A 350 0.22 -12.21 16.57
C LEU A 350 0.86 -10.84 16.39
N ALA A 351 1.73 -10.69 15.40
CA ALA A 351 2.38 -9.42 15.09
C ALA A 351 2.13 -9.03 13.63
N PHE A 352 2.04 -7.72 13.37
CA PHE A 352 2.03 -7.15 12.03
C PHE A 352 2.77 -5.81 12.05
N PHE A 353 3.22 -5.35 10.89
CA PHE A 353 3.90 -4.07 10.77
C PHE A 353 2.88 -2.95 10.53
N ASP A 354 2.86 -1.94 11.41
CA ASP A 354 1.96 -0.79 11.29
C ASP A 354 2.56 0.39 10.52
N GLY A 355 3.76 0.21 9.95
CA GLY A 355 4.51 1.26 9.25
C GLY A 355 5.65 1.86 10.05
N ALA A 356 5.56 1.84 11.39
CA ALA A 356 6.58 2.37 12.29
C ALA A 356 7.21 1.28 13.14
N SER A 357 6.41 0.30 13.56
CA SER A 357 6.82 -0.73 14.50
C SER A 357 6.05 -2.03 14.26
N TRP A 358 6.56 -3.11 14.85
CA TRP A 358 5.79 -4.35 14.95
C TRP A 358 4.78 -4.19 16.08
N VAL A 359 3.49 -4.21 15.74
CA VAL A 359 2.40 -4.15 16.69
C VAL A 359 1.87 -5.55 16.93
N THR A 360 1.66 -5.89 18.20
CA THR A 360 1.07 -7.16 18.59
C THR A 360 -0.43 -7.05 18.80
N TYR A 361 -1.15 -8.14 18.53
CA TYR A 361 -2.57 -8.26 18.85
C TYR A 361 -2.90 -9.68 19.29
N THR A 362 -3.97 -9.80 20.07
CA THR A 362 -4.52 -11.10 20.46
C THR A 362 -5.36 -11.63 19.31
N GLY A 363 -4.90 -12.68 18.64
CA GLY A 363 -5.68 -13.48 17.70
C GLY A 363 -6.33 -14.67 18.40
N TYR A 364 -7.54 -15.01 18.01
CA TYR A 364 -8.26 -16.18 18.52
C TYR A 364 -8.30 -17.31 17.49
N HIS A 365 -8.79 -18.48 17.90
CA HIS A 365 -8.88 -19.68 17.06
C HIS A 365 -9.40 -19.36 15.65
N GLY A 366 -8.60 -19.71 14.64
CA GLY A 366 -9.01 -19.64 13.23
C GLY A 366 -9.32 -18.22 12.73
N GLU A 367 -8.96 -17.17 13.46
CA GLU A 367 -9.14 -15.80 12.98
C GLU A 367 -8.26 -15.50 11.76
N GLY A 368 -8.82 -14.75 10.82
CA GLY A 368 -8.07 -14.24 9.68
C GLY A 368 -7.06 -13.17 10.09
N GLY A 369 -5.92 -13.15 9.41
CA GLY A 369 -4.87 -12.17 9.62
C GLY A 369 -5.37 -10.75 9.32
N ARG A 370 -4.85 -9.77 10.06
CA ARG A 370 -5.20 -8.35 9.88
C ARG A 370 -5.05 -7.89 8.44
N PHE A 371 -6.04 -7.12 7.97
CA PHE A 371 -6.20 -6.65 6.60
C PHE A 371 -6.57 -7.78 5.64
N GLY A 372 -7.81 -8.26 5.79
CA GLY A 372 -8.48 -9.07 4.79
C GLY A 372 -8.26 -10.59 4.87
N GLY A 373 -7.60 -11.14 5.89
CA GLY A 373 -7.53 -12.60 6.04
C GLY A 373 -8.91 -13.21 6.31
N GLY A 374 -9.26 -14.32 5.64
CA GLY A 374 -10.51 -15.04 5.88
C GLY A 374 -10.44 -15.88 7.15
N GLY A 375 -11.56 -15.97 7.88
CA GLY A 375 -11.70 -16.84 9.05
C GLY A 375 -11.78 -18.31 8.66
N ALA A 376 -11.30 -19.19 9.52
CA ALA A 376 -11.27 -20.63 9.30
C ALA A 376 -12.60 -21.32 9.60
N GLY A 377 -12.82 -22.50 9.04
CA GLY A 377 -13.85 -23.42 9.52
C GLY A 377 -13.50 -23.94 10.93
N GLY A 378 -14.52 -24.23 11.72
CA GLY A 378 -14.36 -24.83 13.04
C GLY A 378 -14.29 -26.35 12.99
N GLY A 379 -13.96 -26.95 14.14
CA GLY A 379 -14.06 -28.38 14.41
C GLY A 379 -14.97 -28.62 15.62
N THR A 380 -15.38 -29.85 15.90
CA THR A 380 -16.23 -30.15 17.08
C THR A 380 -15.54 -29.84 18.40
N SER A 381 -14.21 -29.67 18.44
CA SER A 381 -13.48 -29.21 19.62
C SER A 381 -13.55 -27.70 19.83
N VAL A 382 -13.97 -26.91 18.84
CA VAL A 382 -13.98 -25.45 18.92
C VAL A 382 -15.16 -25.02 19.78
N ASN A 383 -14.87 -24.41 20.93
CA ASN A 383 -15.91 -23.91 21.81
C ASN A 383 -16.68 -22.78 21.10
N ALA A 384 -17.99 -22.67 21.33
CA ALA A 384 -18.86 -21.66 20.73
C ALA A 384 -18.60 -20.24 21.27
N SER A 385 -17.41 -19.72 21.03
CA SER A 385 -17.02 -18.35 21.32
C SER A 385 -17.30 -17.47 20.11
N ALA A 386 -17.96 -16.34 20.34
CA ALA A 386 -18.25 -15.35 19.30
C ALA A 386 -16.98 -14.73 18.68
N ASN A 387 -15.82 -14.91 19.33
CA ASN A 387 -14.54 -14.37 18.84
C ASN A 387 -13.78 -15.36 17.93
N TYR A 388 -14.29 -16.57 17.70
CA TYR A 388 -13.58 -17.57 16.91
C TYR A 388 -13.99 -17.51 15.45
N CYS A 389 -13.04 -17.87 14.57
CA CYS A 389 -13.26 -17.98 13.14
C CYS A 389 -13.67 -16.65 12.47
N ASN A 390 -13.39 -15.51 13.10
CA ASN A 390 -13.68 -14.20 12.51
C ASN A 390 -12.74 -13.89 11.36
N GLY A 391 -13.21 -13.14 10.36
CA GLY A 391 -12.36 -12.57 9.34
C GLY A 391 -11.54 -11.41 9.90
N GLY A 392 -10.36 -11.19 9.34
CA GLY A 392 -9.55 -10.01 9.65
C GLY A 392 -10.22 -8.74 9.15
N GLY A 393 -10.18 -7.67 9.94
CA GLY A 393 -10.67 -6.35 9.51
C GLY A 393 -9.97 -5.83 8.27
N GLY A 394 -10.62 -4.93 7.53
CA GLY A 394 -10.03 -4.21 6.40
C GLY A 394 -9.07 -3.11 6.85
N GLY A 395 -8.53 -2.36 5.89
CA GLY A 395 -7.67 -1.21 6.18
C GLY A 395 -7.51 -0.29 4.98
N ALA A 396 -7.15 0.96 5.24
CA ALA A 396 -6.87 1.95 4.21
C ALA A 396 -5.60 2.74 4.56
N ARG A 397 -4.82 3.10 3.54
CA ARG A 397 -3.72 4.06 3.66
C ARG A 397 -3.78 5.03 2.49
N LEU A 398 -3.76 6.32 2.80
CA LEU A 398 -3.65 7.41 1.85
C LEU A 398 -2.25 8.01 1.96
N VAL A 399 -1.63 8.34 0.83
CA VAL A 399 -0.32 9.00 0.76
C VAL A 399 -0.38 10.18 -0.21
N TRP A 400 0.38 11.23 0.07
CA TRP A 400 0.44 12.41 -0.80
C TRP A 400 1.86 13.00 -0.83
N GLY A 401 2.14 13.77 -1.87
CA GLY A 401 3.44 14.38 -2.13
C GLY A 401 4.05 13.92 -3.45
N VAL A 402 5.37 13.96 -3.54
CA VAL A 402 6.14 13.86 -4.79
C VAL A 402 6.21 12.46 -5.39
N ARG A 403 5.98 11.43 -4.58
CA ARG A 403 5.96 10.04 -5.01
C ARG A 403 4.81 9.32 -4.36
N VAL A 404 3.81 9.06 -5.19
CA VAL A 404 2.59 8.36 -4.82
C VAL A 404 2.55 7.07 -5.64
N ASP A 405 3.26 6.04 -5.17
CA ASP A 405 3.33 4.78 -5.90
C ASP A 405 3.33 3.56 -4.97
N PHE A 406 2.30 2.72 -5.05
CA PHE A 406 2.21 1.47 -4.28
C PHE A 406 2.78 0.23 -5.02
N THR A 407 3.29 0.37 -6.25
CA THR A 407 3.77 -0.77 -7.05
C THR A 407 5.08 -1.36 -6.52
N THR A 408 5.88 -0.56 -5.82
CA THR A 408 7.06 -0.99 -5.07
C THR A 408 6.80 -0.84 -3.57
N ALA A 409 7.43 -1.67 -2.72
CA ALA A 409 7.47 -1.40 -1.29
C ALA A 409 7.99 0.04 -1.09
N VAL A 410 7.14 0.91 -0.56
CA VAL A 410 7.54 2.30 -0.32
C VAL A 410 8.11 2.33 1.10
N PRO A 411 9.39 2.69 1.29
CA PRO A 411 9.85 3.06 2.60
C PRO A 411 8.92 4.15 3.15
N LYS A 412 8.64 4.12 4.46
CA LYS A 412 7.82 5.16 5.12
C LYS A 412 8.24 6.55 4.62
N VAL A 413 7.27 7.42 4.38
CA VAL A 413 7.55 8.85 4.15
C VAL A 413 8.05 9.40 5.49
N THR A 414 9.34 9.31 5.74
CA THR A 414 9.96 10.00 6.86
C THR A 414 9.91 11.48 6.53
N SER A 415 9.24 12.27 7.36
CA SER A 415 9.17 13.73 7.24
C SER A 415 10.53 14.43 7.36
N ASP A 416 11.61 13.67 7.57
CA ASP A 416 12.95 14.18 7.82
C ASP A 416 13.88 13.91 6.63
N ALA A 417 13.85 14.83 5.67
CA ALA A 417 15.11 15.42 5.20
C ALA A 417 15.35 16.68 6.06
N GLY A 418 15.42 16.49 7.38
CA GLY A 418 15.90 17.49 8.31
C GLY A 418 17.42 17.43 8.32
N VAL A 419 18.02 18.43 7.68
CA VAL A 419 19.23 19.16 8.13
C VAL A 419 20.05 18.42 9.21
N VAL A 420 21.25 17.97 8.81
CA VAL A 420 22.45 18.01 9.66
C VAL A 420 23.48 18.83 8.92
#